data_AF-A0A7C4SDL3-F1
#
_entry.id   AF-A0A7C4SDL3-F1
#
_cell.length_a   1.000
_cell.length_b   1.000
_cell.length_c   1.000
_cell.angle_alpha   90.00
_cell.angle_beta   90.00
_cell.angle_gamma   90.00
#
_symmetry.space_group_name_H-M   'P 1'
#
loop_
_entity.id
_entity.type
_entity.pdbx_description
1 polymer ?
#
loop_
_entity_poly.entity_id
_entity_poly.type
_entity_poly.pdbx_seq_one_letter_code
_entity_poly.pdbx_strand_id
1 'polypeptide(L)'
;MKVYVKTPARLHMGLIDLKGNLGRIFGGLGVGIDRPNFIIEAEESDALNIEGKGAYTALVETIVRRFSATYKVPENVFIRVRRTIPEHVGLGSGTQLSLAIATALAKIFKLNTSVWELASAMGRG
;
A
#
# COMPACT_ATOMS: atom_id res chain seq x y z
N MET A 1 10.80 -11.34 12.28
CA MET A 1 10.41 -10.09 12.98
C MET A 1 8.93 -9.78 12.72
N LYS A 2 8.18 -9.19 13.68
CA LYS A 2 6.78 -8.79 13.46
C LYS A 2 6.66 -7.28 13.21
N VAL A 3 5.97 -6.90 12.14
CA VAL A 3 5.74 -5.52 11.71
C VAL A 3 4.25 -5.21 11.74
N TYR A 4 3.91 -4.07 12.35
CA TYR A 4 2.55 -3.54 12.36
C TYR A 4 2.51 -2.25 11.54
N VAL A 5 1.55 -2.15 10.62
CA VAL A 5 1.33 -0.95 9.80
C VAL A 5 -0.13 -0.53 9.92
N LYS A 6 -0.34 0.73 10.31
CA LYS A 6 -1.63 1.41 10.23
C LYS A 6 -1.53 2.51 9.19
N THR A 7 -2.52 2.61 8.31
CA THR A 7 -2.59 3.70 7.33
C THR A 7 -3.84 4.56 7.50
N PRO A 8 -3.78 5.85 7.17
CA PRO A 8 -4.99 6.67 7.06
C PRO A 8 -5.76 6.30 5.79
N ALA A 9 -7.05 6.65 5.73
CA ALA A 9 -7.71 6.86 4.45
C ALA A 9 -7.41 8.27 3.93
N ARG A 10 -7.66 8.53 2.65
CA ARG A 10 -7.44 9.85 2.05
C ARG A 10 -8.70 10.33 1.35
N LEU A 11 -9.15 11.52 1.70
CA LEU A 11 -10.12 12.29 0.92
C LEU A 11 -9.38 13.14 -0.10
N HIS A 12 -9.79 13.07 -1.37
CA HIS A 12 -9.22 13.87 -2.44
C HIS A 12 -10.09 15.10 -2.72
N MET A 13 -9.49 16.29 -2.74
CA MET A 13 -10.16 17.59 -2.89
C MET A 13 -10.05 18.14 -4.32
N GLY A 14 -9.99 17.25 -5.30
CA GLY A 14 -9.94 17.61 -6.72
C GLY A 14 -8.53 17.83 -7.26
N LEU A 15 -8.48 17.99 -8.58
CA LEU A 15 -7.25 18.21 -9.34
C LEU A 15 -7.08 19.70 -9.63
N ILE A 16 -5.84 20.18 -9.57
CA ILE A 16 -5.49 21.61 -9.65
C ILE A 16 -5.41 22.07 -11.11
N ASP A 17 -4.74 21.32 -11.99
CA ASP A 17 -4.61 21.69 -13.40
C ASP A 17 -4.85 20.52 -14.34
N LEU A 18 -6.08 20.39 -14.83
CA LEU A 18 -6.44 19.33 -15.78
C LEU A 18 -5.97 19.61 -17.21
N LYS A 19 -5.65 20.87 -17.55
CA LYS A 19 -5.37 21.29 -18.94
C LYS A 19 -3.89 21.57 -19.20
N GLY A 20 -3.07 21.68 -18.16
CA GLY A 20 -1.65 22.02 -18.28
C GLY A 20 -1.37 23.52 -18.40
N ASN A 21 -2.40 24.37 -18.26
CA ASN A 21 -2.29 25.80 -18.51
C ASN A 21 -1.45 26.54 -17.45
N LEU A 22 -1.20 25.93 -16.29
CA LEU A 22 -0.32 26.41 -15.23
C LEU A 22 1.12 25.89 -15.39
N GLY A 23 1.46 25.31 -16.54
CA GLY A 23 2.79 24.74 -16.83
C GLY A 23 3.04 23.36 -16.20
N ARG A 24 1.99 22.72 -15.66
CA ARG A 24 2.03 21.36 -15.10
C ARG A 24 0.69 20.67 -15.33
N ILE A 25 0.69 19.35 -15.51
CA ILE A 25 -0.54 18.58 -15.67
C ILE A 25 -0.85 17.87 -14.34
N PHE A 26 -2.11 17.88 -13.95
CA PHE A 26 -2.65 17.38 -12.69
C PHE A 26 -2.25 18.22 -11.47
N GLY A 27 -1.70 17.56 -10.44
CA GLY A 27 -1.63 18.09 -9.07
C GLY A 27 -2.97 17.96 -8.36
N GLY A 28 -2.95 17.63 -7.09
CA GLY A 28 -4.16 17.45 -6.29
C GLY A 28 -3.88 17.70 -4.81
N LEU A 29 -4.95 17.96 -4.06
CA LEU A 29 -4.90 18.10 -2.62
C LEU A 29 -5.61 16.91 -1.98
N GLY A 30 -4.97 16.31 -0.97
CA GLY A 30 -5.54 15.21 -0.21
C GLY A 30 -5.47 15.49 1.28
N VAL A 31 -6.49 15.04 2.02
CA VAL A 31 -6.52 15.07 3.48
C VAL A 31 -6.54 13.64 3.99
N GLY A 32 -5.59 13.30 4.86
CA GLY A 32 -5.58 12.04 5.58
C GLY A 32 -6.64 12.05 6.69
N ILE A 33 -7.46 11.00 6.77
CA ILE A 33 -8.44 10.81 7.83
C ILE A 33 -8.11 9.52 8.61
N ASP A 34 -8.35 9.52 9.92
CA ASP A 34 -7.99 8.38 10.77
C ASP A 34 -8.84 7.13 10.46
N ARG A 35 -10.09 7.32 10.02
CA ARG A 35 -11.03 6.21 9.74
C ARG A 35 -11.84 6.45 8.45
N PRO A 36 -12.13 5.37 7.69
CA PRO A 36 -11.65 3.99 7.87
C PRO A 36 -10.12 3.89 7.65
N ASN A 37 -9.51 2.78 8.07
CA ASN A 37 -8.06 2.56 7.96
C ASN A 37 -7.72 1.12 7.62
N PHE A 38 -6.54 0.89 7.04
CA PHE A 38 -5.94 -0.43 7.07
C PHE A 38 -5.17 -0.63 8.38
N ILE A 39 -5.27 -1.85 8.90
CA ILE A 39 -4.40 -2.37 9.95
C ILE A 39 -3.84 -3.68 9.42
N ILE A 40 -2.51 -3.72 9.28
CA ILE A 40 -1.78 -4.86 8.71
C ILE A 40 -0.75 -5.33 9.73
N GLU A 41 -0.75 -6.63 9.99
CA GLU A 41 0.32 -7.35 10.66
C GLU A 41 1.08 -8.15 9.61
N ALA A 42 2.41 -8.11 9.62
CA ALA A 42 3.23 -8.94 8.75
C ALA A 42 4.45 -9.47 9.49
N GLU A 43 4.87 -10.68 9.14
CA GLU A 43 6.07 -11.31 9.66
C GLU A 43 6.64 -12.33 8.66
N GLU A 44 7.89 -12.74 8.88
CA GLU A 44 8.49 -13.85 8.13
C GLU A 44 7.74 -15.16 8.41
N SER A 45 7.69 -16.02 7.41
CA SER A 45 6.98 -17.31 7.44
C SER A 45 7.70 -18.30 6.54
N ASP A 46 7.40 -19.59 6.64
CA ASP A 46 7.99 -20.62 5.76
C ASP A 46 7.37 -20.59 4.35
N ALA A 47 6.15 -20.06 4.23
CA ALA A 47 5.43 -19.88 2.97
C ALA A 47 4.65 -18.55 2.96
N LEU A 48 4.17 -18.15 1.78
CA LEU A 48 3.26 -17.03 1.64
C LEU A 48 1.89 -17.39 2.22
N ASN A 49 1.52 -16.74 3.32
CA ASN A 49 0.26 -16.94 4.01
C ASN A 49 -0.46 -15.59 4.16
N ILE A 50 -1.68 -15.47 3.62
CA ILE A 50 -2.44 -14.23 3.66
C ILE A 50 -3.78 -14.48 4.35
N GLU A 51 -3.99 -13.82 5.48
CA GLU A 51 -5.25 -13.79 6.20
C GLU A 51 -5.95 -12.44 6.04
N GLY A 52 -7.20 -12.45 5.61
CA GLY A 52 -7.95 -11.22 5.41
C GLY A 52 -9.40 -11.49 4.98
N LYS A 53 -10.20 -10.43 4.91
CA LYS A 53 -11.59 -10.52 4.44
C LYS A 53 -11.69 -10.23 2.93
N GLY A 54 -12.26 -11.17 2.18
CA GLY A 54 -12.77 -10.94 0.82
C GLY A 54 -11.70 -10.65 -0.25
N ALA A 55 -12.02 -9.75 -1.19
CA ALA A 55 -11.22 -9.42 -2.38
C ALA A 55 -9.78 -8.95 -2.09
N TYR A 56 -9.50 -8.54 -0.85
CA TYR A 56 -8.18 -8.07 -0.45
C TYR A 56 -7.09 -9.14 -0.47
N THR A 57 -7.44 -10.42 -0.29
CA THR A 57 -6.42 -11.50 -0.30
C THR A 57 -5.69 -11.56 -1.63
N ALA A 58 -6.43 -11.54 -2.75
CA ALA A 58 -5.85 -11.55 -4.10
C ALA A 58 -5.04 -10.28 -4.41
N LEU A 59 -5.51 -9.12 -3.93
CA LEU A 59 -4.77 -7.86 -4.08
C LEU A 59 -3.46 -7.87 -3.29
N VAL A 60 -3.48 -8.34 -2.05
CA VAL A 60 -2.27 -8.48 -1.22
C VAL A 60 -1.28 -9.43 -1.88
N GLU A 61 -1.73 -10.57 -2.38
CA GLU A 61 -0.88 -11.52 -3.09
C GLU A 61 -0.21 -10.87 -4.32
N THR A 62 -0.99 -10.13 -5.12
CA THR A 62 -0.46 -9.39 -6.27
C THR A 62 0.60 -8.37 -5.86
N ILE A 63 0.38 -7.65 -4.75
CA ILE A 63 1.34 -6.68 -4.21
C ILE A 63 2.62 -7.37 -3.74
N VAL A 64 2.50 -8.48 -3.01
CA VAL A 64 3.67 -9.26 -2.53
C VAL A 64 4.50 -9.77 -3.69
N ARG A 65 3.87 -10.37 -4.71
CA ARG A 65 4.57 -10.87 -5.91
C ARG A 65 5.27 -9.74 -6.65
N ARG A 66 4.60 -8.60 -6.85
CA ARG A 66 5.21 -7.41 -7.49
C ARG A 66 6.40 -6.90 -6.70
N PHE A 67 6.27 -6.79 -5.38
CA PHE A 67 7.35 -6.34 -4.50
C PHE A 67 8.55 -7.29 -4.56
N SER A 68 8.29 -8.58 -4.44
CA SER A 68 9.32 -9.63 -4.44
C SER A 68 10.07 -9.68 -5.76
N ALA A 69 9.35 -9.57 -6.90
CA ALA A 69 9.96 -9.45 -8.22
C ALA A 69 10.81 -8.18 -8.38
N THR A 70 10.36 -7.05 -7.82
CA THR A 70 11.07 -5.76 -7.95
C THR A 70 12.35 -5.72 -7.10
N TYR A 71 12.27 -6.20 -5.86
CA TYR A 71 13.38 -6.12 -4.90
C TYR A 71 14.19 -7.41 -4.78
N LYS A 72 13.85 -8.44 -5.54
CA LYS A 72 14.50 -9.77 -5.56
C LYS A 72 14.59 -10.40 -4.17
N VAL A 73 13.49 -10.31 -3.42
CA VAL A 73 13.35 -10.91 -2.09
C VAL A 73 12.38 -12.09 -2.14
N PRO A 74 12.46 -13.03 -1.20
CA PRO A 74 11.50 -14.11 -1.07
C PRO A 74 10.05 -13.65 -0.80
N GLU A 75 9.08 -14.51 -1.14
CA GLU A 75 7.64 -14.29 -0.88
C GLU A 75 7.17 -14.92 0.45
N ASN A 76 8.06 -15.54 1.22
CA ASN A 76 7.74 -16.32 2.41
C ASN A 76 7.43 -15.42 3.63
N VAL A 77 6.23 -14.85 3.61
CA VAL A 77 5.72 -13.94 4.63
C VAL A 77 4.30 -14.31 5.02
N PHE A 78 4.02 -14.14 6.31
CA PHE A 78 2.66 -14.15 6.83
C PHE A 78 2.15 -12.70 6.86
N ILE A 79 0.97 -12.47 6.29
CA ILE A 79 0.32 -11.15 6.27
C ILE A 79 -1.11 -11.31 6.74
N ARG A 80 -1.52 -10.49 7.72
CA ARG A 80 -2.88 -10.42 8.21
C ARG A 80 -3.45 -9.01 8.09
N VAL A 81 -4.55 -8.89 7.34
CA VAL A 81 -5.31 -7.64 7.19
C VAL A 81 -6.46 -7.62 8.21
N ARG A 82 -6.28 -6.86 9.29
CA ARG A 82 -7.24 -6.76 10.41
C ARG A 82 -8.38 -5.79 10.14
N ARG A 83 -8.10 -4.68 9.45
CA ARG A 83 -9.07 -3.64 9.06
C ARG A 83 -8.83 -3.21 7.63
N THR A 84 -9.90 -2.74 6.98
CA THR A 84 -9.90 -2.37 5.58
C THR A 84 -10.52 -0.98 5.36
N ILE A 85 -10.09 -0.31 4.29
CA ILE A 85 -10.73 0.88 3.74
C ILE A 85 -11.62 0.41 2.59
N PRO A 86 -12.93 0.71 2.51
CA PRO A 86 -13.77 0.22 1.42
C PRO A 86 -13.22 0.56 0.02
N GLU A 87 -13.41 -0.35 -0.94
CA GLU A 87 -12.94 -0.15 -2.31
C GLU A 87 -13.84 0.81 -3.07
N HIS A 88 -13.24 1.54 -4.02
CA HIS A 88 -13.96 2.35 -5.02
C HIS A 88 -14.90 3.43 -4.46
N VAL A 89 -14.72 3.86 -3.20
CA VAL A 89 -15.48 4.97 -2.57
C VAL A 89 -14.67 6.27 -2.46
N GLY A 90 -13.61 6.43 -3.25
CA GLY A 90 -12.80 7.66 -3.26
C GLY A 90 -11.85 7.84 -2.07
N LEU A 91 -11.62 6.79 -1.25
CA LEU A 91 -10.77 6.85 -0.05
C LEU A 91 -9.31 6.44 -0.27
N GLY A 92 -8.93 6.16 -1.52
CA GLY A 92 -7.56 5.78 -1.88
C GLY A 92 -7.13 4.39 -1.38
N SER A 93 -8.06 3.44 -1.22
CA SER A 93 -7.80 2.10 -0.66
C SER A 93 -6.63 1.38 -1.34
N GLY A 94 -6.57 1.38 -2.68
CA GLY A 94 -5.51 0.70 -3.42
C GLY A 94 -4.11 1.24 -3.15
N THR A 95 -3.93 2.56 -3.13
CA THR A 95 -2.65 3.19 -2.78
C THR A 95 -2.27 2.87 -1.33
N GLN A 96 -3.22 3.01 -0.40
CA GLN A 96 -2.96 2.78 1.02
C GLN A 96 -2.58 1.32 1.31
N LEU A 97 -3.28 0.36 0.71
CA LEU A 97 -2.95 -1.05 0.84
C LEU A 97 -1.59 -1.38 0.25
N SER A 98 -1.32 -0.95 -0.98
CA SER A 98 -0.02 -1.21 -1.64
C SER A 98 1.16 -0.67 -0.84
N LEU A 99 1.06 0.58 -0.36
CA LEU A 99 2.14 1.18 0.43
C LEU A 99 2.26 0.54 1.81
N ALA A 100 1.15 0.13 2.43
CA ALA A 100 1.20 -0.55 3.73
C ALA A 100 1.94 -1.89 3.65
N ILE A 101 1.60 -2.71 2.65
CA ILE A 101 2.25 -4.00 2.40
C ILE A 101 3.72 -3.78 2.03
N ALA A 102 4.02 -2.92 1.06
CA ALA A 102 5.40 -2.67 0.62
C ALA A 102 6.28 -2.14 1.77
N THR A 103 5.75 -1.26 2.63
CA THR A 103 6.45 -0.78 3.82
C THR A 103 6.71 -1.90 4.82
N ALA A 104 5.74 -2.79 5.03
CA ALA A 104 5.91 -3.92 5.93
C ALA A 104 6.99 -4.89 5.43
N LEU A 105 6.97 -5.22 4.15
CA LEU A 105 7.97 -6.10 3.51
C LEU A 105 9.36 -5.48 3.49
N ALA A 106 9.48 -4.19 3.16
CA ALA A 106 10.76 -3.48 3.19
C ALA A 106 11.39 -3.52 4.59
N LYS A 107 10.58 -3.41 5.65
CA LYS A 107 11.06 -3.56 7.03
C LYS A 107 11.48 -5.00 7.32
N ILE A 108 10.65 -5.99 6.99
CA ILE A 108 10.93 -7.42 7.19
C ILE A 108 12.27 -7.81 6.55
N PHE A 109 12.46 -7.44 5.29
CA PHE A 109 13.66 -7.76 4.52
C PHE A 109 14.79 -6.74 4.71
N LYS A 110 14.66 -5.79 5.64
CA LYS A 110 15.67 -4.78 6.00
C LYS A 110 16.20 -3.99 4.80
N LEU A 111 15.31 -3.66 3.85
CA LEU A 111 15.66 -2.88 2.67
C LEU A 111 15.77 -1.40 3.03
N ASN A 112 16.85 -0.75 2.61
CA ASN A 112 17.01 0.69 2.73
C ASN A 112 16.26 1.38 1.57
N THR A 113 14.98 1.66 1.77
CA THR A 113 14.09 2.26 0.75
C THR A 113 13.28 3.40 1.34
N SER A 114 13.08 4.44 0.54
CA SER A 114 12.19 5.55 0.83
C SER A 114 10.74 5.23 0.43
N VAL A 115 9.79 5.98 0.99
CA VAL A 115 8.36 5.85 0.62
C VAL A 115 8.13 6.14 -0.87
N TRP A 116 8.91 7.05 -1.46
CA TRP A 116 8.82 7.38 -2.88
C TRP A 116 9.24 6.22 -3.79
N GLU A 117 10.32 5.52 -3.43
CA GLU A 117 10.77 4.33 -4.16
C GLU A 117 9.74 3.20 -4.06
N LEU A 118 9.17 2.98 -2.86
CA LEU A 118 8.11 1.99 -2.67
C LEU A 118 6.84 2.34 -3.47
N ALA A 119 6.47 3.63 -3.50
CA ALA A 119 5.34 4.10 -4.30
C ALA A 119 5.57 3.82 -5.78
N SER A 120 6.72 4.27 -6.31
CA SER A 120 7.11 4.06 -7.71
C SER A 120 7.14 2.57 -8.09
N ALA A 121 7.81 1.74 -7.27
CA ALA A 121 7.88 0.29 -7.46
C ALA A 121 6.49 -0.34 -7.55
N MET A 122 5.54 0.12 -6.72
CA MET A 122 4.17 -0.37 -6.67
C MET A 122 3.23 0.31 -7.68
N GLY A 123 3.72 1.20 -8.53
CA GLY A 123 2.91 1.93 -9.51
C GLY A 123 1.92 2.88 -8.84
N ARG A 124 2.33 3.47 -7.73
CA ARG A 124 1.58 4.45 -6.94
C ARG A 124 2.30 5.79 -6.99
N GLY A 125 1.54 6.86 -7.08
CA GLY A 125 2.05 8.22 -7.30
C GLY A 125 1.03 9.01 -8.08
#